data_AF-A0A231V1D2-F1
#
_entry.id   AF-A0A231V1D2-F1
#
_cell.length_a   1.000
_cell.length_b   1.000
_cell.length_c   1.000
_cell.angle_alpha   90.00
_cell.angle_beta   90.00
_cell.angle_gamma   90.00
#
_symmetry.space_group_name_H-M   'P 1'
#
loop_
_entity.id
_entity.type
_entity.pdbx_description
1 polymer ?
#
loop_
_entity_poly.entity_id
_entity_poly.type
_entity_poly.pdbx_seq_one_letter_code
_entity_poly.pdbx_strand_id
1 'polypeptide(L)'
;MAYEPNPDEMDDPAKLRTLIQNASRLGRDDLVFRCQMQLARLASPESDDALECEFWQAVHMAEELRTTKPGRTSRLSRAKQKHKRDGARKCIADVATSPDLSDDFRVLSDGGHPELTFESILLRHSDQFTAEEAEQVREKLGREGIKLDDPVG
;
A
#
# COMPACT_ATOMS: atom_id res chain seq x y z
N MET A 1 20.69 -6.41 26.78
CA MET A 1 19.59 -6.37 25.79
C MET A 1 20.22 -6.18 24.43
N ALA A 2 19.89 -7.03 23.44
CA ALA A 2 20.26 -6.74 22.07
C ALA A 2 19.47 -5.49 21.63
N TYR A 3 20.14 -4.53 20.99
CA TYR A 3 19.48 -3.38 20.37
C TYR A 3 18.60 -3.90 19.24
N GLU A 4 17.29 -3.70 19.35
CA GLU A 4 16.37 -3.96 18.25
C GLU A 4 16.35 -2.71 17.36
N PRO A 5 16.74 -2.82 16.08
CA PRO A 5 16.71 -1.68 15.19
C PRO A 5 15.27 -1.18 15.04
N ASN A 6 15.08 0.14 15.13
CA ASN A 6 13.80 0.80 14.93
C ASN A 6 13.73 1.35 13.50
N PRO A 7 13.01 0.70 12.56
CA PRO A 7 12.96 1.14 11.16
C PRO A 7 12.34 2.53 11.00
N ASP A 8 11.40 2.91 11.88
CA ASP A 8 10.62 4.14 11.75
C ASP A 8 11.47 5.40 11.95
N GLU A 9 12.65 5.26 12.58
CA GLU A 9 13.65 6.31 12.81
C GLU A 9 14.79 6.28 11.77
N MET A 10 14.77 5.33 10.83
CA MET A 10 15.80 5.21 9.80
C MET A 10 15.41 6.02 8.56
N ASP A 11 16.35 6.83 8.07
CA ASP A 11 16.20 7.69 6.89
C ASP A 11 17.02 7.20 5.69
N ASP A 12 17.84 6.16 5.86
CA ASP A 12 18.71 5.60 4.84
C ASP A 12 18.07 4.37 4.16
N PRO A 13 17.62 4.50 2.89
CA PRO A 13 16.99 3.40 2.16
C PRO A 13 17.90 2.18 1.97
N ALA A 14 19.22 2.36 1.88
CA ALA A 14 20.15 1.25 1.69
C ALA A 14 20.27 0.41 2.97
N LYS A 15 20.28 1.06 4.14
CA LYS A 15 20.24 0.36 5.43
C LYS A 15 18.92 -0.36 5.64
N LEU A 16 17.80 0.26 5.29
CA LEU A 16 16.47 -0.38 5.34
C LEU A 16 16.42 -1.63 4.46
N ARG A 17 16.93 -1.58 3.23
CA ARG A 17 17.02 -2.76 2.34
C ARG A 17 17.91 -3.86 2.90
N THR A 18 19.03 -3.51 3.52
CA THR A 18 19.90 -4.48 4.20
C THR A 18 19.19 -5.13 5.38
N LEU A 19 18.43 -4.34 6.15
CA LEU A 19 17.67 -4.83 7.28
C LEU A 19 16.54 -5.77 6.84
N ILE A 20 15.85 -5.47 5.74
CA ILE A 20 14.85 -6.35 5.11
C ILE A 20 15.48 -7.70 4.76
N GLN A 21 16.63 -7.72 4.09
CA GLN A 21 17.30 -8.97 3.70
C GLN A 21 17.67 -9.81 4.92
N ASN A 22 18.16 -9.19 6.00
CA ASN A 22 18.53 -9.89 7.23
C ASN A 22 17.29 -10.39 7.98
N ALA A 23 16.27 -9.54 8.13
CA ALA A 23 15.02 -9.88 8.80
C ALA A 23 14.29 -11.04 8.09
N SER A 24 14.23 -11.00 6.75
CA SER A 24 13.66 -12.07 5.93
C SER A 24 14.38 -13.40 6.12
N ARG A 25 15.71 -13.41 6.19
CA ARG A 25 16.49 -14.64 6.48
C ARG A 25 16.23 -15.21 7.87
N LEU A 26 15.79 -14.38 8.81
CA LEU A 26 15.48 -14.76 10.18
C LEU A 26 13.98 -15.01 10.42
N GLY A 27 13.14 -14.90 9.39
CA GLY A 27 11.68 -15.04 9.51
C GLY A 27 11.01 -13.95 10.35
N ARG A 28 11.63 -12.76 10.43
CA ARG A 28 11.12 -11.59 11.16
C ARG A 28 10.24 -10.74 10.25
N ASP A 29 9.07 -11.27 9.89
CA ASP A 29 8.14 -10.63 8.94
C ASP A 29 7.62 -9.27 9.45
N ASP A 30 7.50 -9.12 10.77
CA ASP A 30 7.17 -7.86 11.43
C ASP A 30 8.19 -6.74 11.13
N LEU A 31 9.48 -7.10 11.14
CA LEU A 31 10.57 -6.16 10.90
C LEU A 31 10.73 -5.86 9.40
N VAL A 32 10.52 -6.88 8.56
CA VAL A 32 10.45 -6.70 7.10
C VAL A 32 9.36 -5.69 6.76
N PHE A 33 8.16 -5.85 7.32
CA PHE A 33 7.03 -4.95 7.11
C PHE A 33 7.37 -3.51 7.49
N ARG A 34 7.86 -3.28 8.71
CA ARG A 34 8.19 -1.93 9.19
C ARG A 34 9.25 -1.26 8.30
N CYS A 35 10.25 -2.01 7.83
CA CYS A 35 11.24 -1.47 6.90
C CYS A 35 10.66 -1.14 5.52
N GLN A 36 9.79 -1.98 4.97
CA GLN A 36 9.14 -1.73 3.69
C GLN A 36 8.20 -0.53 3.77
N MET A 37 7.46 -0.39 4.88
CA MET A 37 6.60 0.76 5.14
C MET A 37 7.42 2.05 5.22
N GLN A 38 8.56 2.02 5.93
CA GLN A 38 9.45 3.17 5.99
C GLN A 38 10.03 3.51 4.61
N LEU A 39 10.41 2.53 3.80
CA LEU A 39 10.86 2.77 2.42
C LEU A 39 9.76 3.44 1.58
N ALA A 40 8.53 2.94 1.68
CA ALA A 40 7.38 3.51 0.98
C ALA A 40 7.13 4.95 1.45
N ARG A 41 7.18 5.21 2.76
CA ARG A 41 7.06 6.55 3.35
C ARG A 41 8.14 7.52 2.87
N LEU A 42 9.40 7.10 2.86
CA LEU A 42 10.53 7.92 2.38
C LEU A 42 10.46 8.22 0.88
N ALA A 43 9.79 7.36 0.11
CA ALA A 43 9.59 7.55 -1.32
C ALA A 43 8.37 8.41 -1.67
N SER A 44 7.39 8.48 -0.76
CA SER A 44 6.21 9.33 -0.90
C SER A 44 6.57 10.81 -0.77
N PRO A 45 5.91 11.71 -1.55
CA PRO A 45 6.06 13.14 -1.36
C PRO A 45 5.51 13.56 0.02
N GLU A 46 6.13 14.57 0.63
CA GLU A 46 5.56 15.23 1.81
C GLU A 46 4.24 15.91 1.43
N SER A 47 3.18 15.60 2.18
CA SER A 47 1.84 16.13 1.99
C SER A 47 1.13 16.24 3.33
N ASP A 48 0.38 17.32 3.54
CA ASP A 48 -0.51 17.45 4.70
C ASP A 48 -1.81 16.65 4.55
N ASP A 49 -2.08 16.14 3.34
CA ASP A 49 -3.21 15.26 3.04
C ASP A 49 -2.82 13.79 3.30
N ALA A 50 -3.50 13.18 4.29
CA ALA A 50 -3.30 11.79 4.67
C ALA A 50 -3.65 10.82 3.52
N LEU A 51 -4.65 11.13 2.70
CA LEU A 51 -5.07 10.30 1.58
C LEU A 51 -4.00 10.28 0.48
N GLU A 52 -3.37 11.43 0.21
CA GLU A 52 -2.20 11.53 -0.67
C GLU A 52 -1.03 10.69 -0.16
N CYS A 53 -0.73 10.77 1.14
CA CYS A 53 0.33 9.99 1.75
C CYS A 53 0.09 8.48 1.60
N GLU A 54 -1.11 8.01 1.93
CA GLU A 54 -1.48 6.59 1.84
C GLU A 54 -1.51 6.10 0.38
N PHE A 55 -1.98 6.93 -0.56
CA PHE A 55 -1.93 6.62 -1.98
C PHE A 55 -0.50 6.32 -2.45
N TRP A 56 0.44 7.21 -2.14
CA TRP A 56 1.84 7.01 -2.54
C TRP A 56 2.50 5.84 -1.82
N GLN A 57 2.19 5.63 -0.53
CA GLN A 57 2.70 4.48 0.21
C GLN A 57 2.25 3.16 -0.42
N ALA A 58 0.96 3.03 -0.77
CA ALA A 58 0.42 1.85 -1.45
C ALA A 58 1.10 1.60 -2.80
N VAL A 59 1.27 2.66 -3.60
CA VAL A 59 1.93 2.58 -4.92
C VAL A 59 3.40 2.15 -4.76
N HIS A 60 4.13 2.74 -3.81
CA HIS A 60 5.53 2.40 -3.57
C HIS A 60 5.70 0.99 -3.00
N MET A 61 4.85 0.56 -2.07
CA MET A 61 4.85 -0.80 -1.54
C MET A 61 4.59 -1.82 -2.65
N ALA A 62 3.56 -1.60 -3.48
CA ALA A 62 3.26 -2.50 -4.59
C ALA A 62 4.43 -2.60 -5.59
N GLU A 63 5.16 -1.51 -5.81
CA GLU A 63 6.37 -1.51 -6.65
C GLU A 63 7.53 -2.28 -5.99
N GLU A 64 7.78 -2.10 -4.68
CA GLU A 64 8.81 -2.84 -3.95
C GLU A 64 8.51 -4.36 -3.94
N LEU A 65 7.25 -4.76 -3.71
CA LEU A 65 6.84 -6.16 -3.77
C LEU A 65 6.97 -6.75 -5.18
N ARG A 66 6.80 -5.94 -6.23
CA ARG A 66 6.99 -6.37 -7.64
C ARG A 66 8.46 -6.51 -8.02
N THR A 67 9.32 -5.61 -7.57
CA THR A 67 10.75 -5.60 -7.94
C THR A 67 11.52 -6.78 -7.33
N THR A 68 10.95 -7.49 -6.35
CA THR A 68 11.46 -8.81 -5.92
C THR A 68 11.32 -9.91 -6.99
N LYS A 69 10.57 -9.69 -8.08
CA LYS A 69 10.40 -10.61 -9.22
C LYS A 69 11.02 -9.99 -10.49
N PRO A 70 12.05 -10.60 -11.13
CA PRO A 70 12.70 -10.01 -12.31
C PRO A 70 11.75 -9.87 -13.51
N GLY A 71 11.83 -8.74 -14.25
CA GLY A 71 11.31 -8.62 -15.62
C GLY A 71 9.99 -7.86 -15.83
N ARG A 72 9.46 -7.12 -14.85
CA ARG A 72 8.24 -6.29 -15.05
C ARG A 72 8.54 -4.80 -15.13
N THR A 73 7.87 -4.12 -16.08
CA THR A 73 7.87 -2.66 -16.26
C THR A 73 7.33 -1.93 -15.03
N SER A 74 8.00 -0.83 -14.65
CA SER A 74 7.66 -0.02 -13.48
C SER A 74 6.25 0.58 -13.53
N ARG A 75 5.39 0.22 -12.56
CA ARG A 75 4.00 0.68 -12.44
C ARG A 75 3.91 2.12 -11.94
N LEU A 76 4.95 2.58 -11.23
CA LEU A 76 5.08 3.93 -10.69
C LEU A 76 4.88 5.03 -11.74
N SER A 77 5.37 4.81 -12.96
CA SER A 77 5.22 5.77 -14.08
C SER A 77 3.76 6.04 -14.46
N ARG A 78 2.93 4.98 -14.54
CA ARG A 78 1.50 5.08 -14.85
C ARG A 78 0.71 5.68 -13.70
N ALA A 79 1.02 5.30 -12.45
CA ALA A 79 0.41 5.89 -11.27
C ALA A 79 0.66 7.40 -11.21
N LYS A 80 1.91 7.85 -11.44
CA LYS A 80 2.27 9.28 -11.54
C LYS A 80 1.48 10.03 -12.60
N GLN A 81 1.33 9.46 -13.80
CA GLN A 81 0.59 10.13 -14.87
C GLN A 81 -0.91 10.25 -14.55
N LYS A 82 -1.51 9.19 -13.99
CA LYS A 82 -2.92 9.20 -13.61
C LYS A 82 -3.18 10.16 -12.45
N HIS A 83 -2.34 10.10 -11.41
CA HIS A 83 -2.39 10.99 -10.26
C HIS A 83 -2.31 12.46 -10.66
N LYS A 84 -1.37 12.84 -11.53
CA LYS A 84 -1.25 14.23 -12.02
C LYS A 84 -2.52 14.75 -12.70
N ARG A 85 -3.34 13.87 -13.29
CA ARG A 85 -4.59 14.24 -13.95
C ARG A 85 -5.79 14.24 -13.00
N ASP A 86 -5.85 13.24 -12.13
CA ASP A 86 -7.08 12.87 -11.41
C ASP A 86 -6.99 13.09 -9.88
N GLY A 87 -5.79 13.22 -9.32
CA GLY A 87 -5.52 13.25 -7.87
C GLY A 87 -5.64 11.87 -7.20
N ALA A 88 -5.19 11.75 -5.94
CA ALA A 88 -5.22 10.49 -5.19
C ALA A 88 -6.64 9.92 -5.03
N ARG A 89 -7.60 10.72 -4.54
CA ARG A 89 -8.98 10.27 -4.31
C ARG A 89 -9.58 9.56 -5.52
N LYS A 90 -9.57 10.21 -6.69
CA LYS A 90 -10.16 9.63 -7.90
C LYS A 90 -9.38 8.40 -8.39
N CYS A 91 -8.05 8.38 -8.22
CA CYS A 91 -7.27 7.18 -8.54
C CYS A 91 -7.65 5.98 -7.67
N ILE A 92 -7.84 6.20 -6.37
CA ILE A 92 -8.28 5.18 -5.42
C ILE A 92 -9.68 4.69 -5.80
N ALA A 93 -10.63 5.60 -5.97
CA ALA A 93 -12.02 5.27 -6.32
C ALA A 93 -12.11 4.45 -7.60
N ASP A 94 -11.48 4.90 -8.69
CA ASP A 94 -11.52 4.24 -10.01
C ASP A 94 -11.02 2.78 -9.94
N VAL A 95 -10.04 2.49 -9.09
CA VAL A 95 -9.47 1.16 -8.95
C VAL A 95 -10.27 0.32 -7.96
N ALA A 96 -10.59 0.86 -6.78
CA ALA A 96 -11.27 0.14 -5.72
C ALA A 96 -12.68 -0.31 -6.15
N THR A 97 -13.41 0.56 -6.84
CA THR A 97 -14.78 0.30 -7.33
C THR A 97 -14.84 -0.53 -8.62
N SER A 98 -13.69 -0.78 -9.26
CA SER A 98 -13.67 -1.64 -10.44
C SER A 98 -14.19 -3.04 -10.10
N PRO A 99 -14.92 -3.72 -11.01
CA PRO A 99 -15.56 -5.01 -10.71
C PRO A 99 -14.57 -6.09 -10.27
N ASP A 100 -13.38 -6.11 -10.88
CA ASP A 100 -12.36 -7.11 -10.64
C ASP A 100 -11.33 -6.62 -9.60
N LEU A 101 -10.73 -7.55 -8.86
CA LEU A 101 -9.56 -7.25 -8.05
C LEU A 101 -8.38 -6.86 -8.95
N SER A 102 -7.78 -5.71 -8.65
CA SER A 102 -6.63 -5.21 -9.41
C SER A 102 -5.40 -6.08 -9.18
N ASP A 103 -4.42 -6.02 -10.10
CA ASP A 103 -3.13 -6.68 -9.86
C ASP A 103 -2.42 -6.12 -8.62
N ASP A 104 -2.63 -4.84 -8.30
CA ASP A 104 -2.00 -4.19 -7.14
C ASP A 104 -2.68 -4.66 -5.85
N PHE A 105 -4.00 -4.89 -5.86
CA PHE A 105 -4.71 -5.58 -4.78
C PHE A 105 -4.08 -6.94 -4.48
N ARG A 106 -3.90 -7.78 -5.53
CA ARG A 106 -3.32 -9.12 -5.37
C ARG A 106 -1.88 -9.05 -4.89
N VAL A 107 -1.06 -8.16 -5.46
CA VAL A 107 0.34 -8.00 -5.04
C VAL A 107 0.46 -7.61 -3.58
N LEU A 108 -0.36 -6.67 -3.12
CA LEU A 108 -0.34 -6.22 -1.73
C LEU A 108 -0.87 -7.32 -0.81
N SER A 109 -2.00 -7.94 -1.14
CA SER A 109 -2.60 -9.01 -0.34
C SER A 109 -1.70 -10.24 -0.23
N ASP A 110 -1.16 -10.74 -1.35
CA ASP A 110 -0.23 -11.87 -1.38
C ASP A 110 1.10 -11.53 -0.68
N GLY A 111 1.46 -10.23 -0.67
CA GLY A 111 2.62 -9.71 0.04
C GLY A 111 2.40 -9.54 1.55
N GLY A 112 1.19 -9.80 2.06
CA GLY A 112 0.84 -9.64 3.47
C GLY A 112 0.41 -8.23 3.87
N HIS A 113 0.10 -7.35 2.91
CA HIS A 113 -0.27 -5.93 3.15
C HIS A 113 -1.68 -5.57 2.63
N PRO A 114 -2.74 -6.33 2.98
CA PRO A 114 -4.09 -6.03 2.51
C PRO A 114 -4.61 -4.65 2.98
N GLU A 115 -4.07 -4.09 4.06
CA GLU A 115 -4.39 -2.77 4.60
C GLU A 115 -3.94 -1.61 3.69
N LEU A 116 -2.98 -1.85 2.80
CA LEU A 116 -2.51 -0.87 1.81
C LEU A 116 -3.28 -0.94 0.48
N THR A 117 -4.22 -1.87 0.33
CA THR A 117 -5.05 -1.92 -0.88
C THR A 117 -5.90 -0.66 -0.99
N PHE A 118 -6.21 -0.24 -2.23
CA PHE A 118 -7.06 0.93 -2.44
C PHE A 118 -8.48 0.71 -1.91
N GLU A 119 -8.95 -0.53 -1.87
CA GLU A 119 -10.17 -0.94 -1.19
C GLU A 119 -10.10 -0.64 0.32
N SER A 120 -9.04 -1.07 1.01
CA SER A 120 -8.82 -0.75 2.44
C SER A 120 -8.71 0.75 2.70
N ILE A 121 -7.94 1.47 1.87
CA ILE A 121 -7.74 2.92 2.02
C ILE A 121 -9.07 3.65 1.82
N LEU A 122 -9.86 3.27 0.80
CA LEU A 122 -11.17 3.88 0.55
C LEU A 122 -12.11 3.69 1.75
N LEU A 123 -12.18 2.47 2.31
CA LEU A 123 -13.04 2.18 3.45
C LEU A 123 -12.61 2.96 4.71
N ARG A 124 -11.30 3.04 4.98
CA ARG A 124 -10.72 3.79 6.09
C ARG A 124 -10.99 5.29 6.00
N HIS A 125 -10.96 5.85 4.80
CA HIS A 125 -11.22 7.27 4.51
C HIS A 125 -12.61 7.47 3.89
N SER A 126 -13.58 6.63 4.24
CA SER A 126 -14.89 6.59 3.55
C SER A 126 -15.68 7.91 3.63
N ASP A 127 -15.36 8.78 4.59
CA ASP A 127 -15.88 10.15 4.70
C ASP A 127 -15.42 11.07 3.56
N GLN A 128 -14.33 10.73 2.87
CA GLN A 128 -13.81 11.44 1.70
C GLN A 128 -14.35 10.89 0.37
N PHE A 129 -15.12 9.80 0.42
CA PHE A 129 -15.75 9.14 -0.73
C PHE A 129 -17.27 9.19 -0.61
N THR A 130 -17.97 8.76 -1.66
CA THR A 130 -19.42 8.63 -1.63
C THR A 130 -19.81 7.32 -0.94
N ALA A 131 -21.00 7.30 -0.33
CA ALA A 131 -21.54 6.09 0.27
C ALA A 131 -21.69 4.95 -0.75
N GLU A 132 -21.99 5.28 -2.01
CA GLU A 132 -22.08 4.32 -3.10
C GLU A 132 -20.71 3.68 -3.41
N GLU A 133 -19.64 4.49 -3.51
CA GLU A 133 -18.27 3.97 -3.71
C GLU A 133 -17.86 3.01 -2.58
N ALA A 134 -18.16 3.37 -1.32
CA ALA A 134 -17.86 2.52 -0.17
C ALA A 134 -18.67 1.20 -0.20
N GLU A 135 -19.96 1.26 -0.54
CA GLU A 135 -20.80 0.06 -0.62
C GLU A 135 -20.35 -0.87 -1.76
N GLN A 136 -20.02 -0.33 -2.93
CA GLN A 136 -19.50 -1.11 -4.05
C GLN A 136 -18.23 -1.88 -3.67
N VAL A 137 -17.33 -1.26 -2.89
CA VAL A 137 -16.13 -1.92 -2.37
C VAL A 137 -16.50 -3.02 -1.39
N ARG A 138 -17.42 -2.78 -0.44
CA ARG A 138 -17.88 -3.82 0.50
C ARG A 138 -18.51 -5.02 -0.23
N GLU A 139 -19.36 -4.77 -1.22
CA GLU A 139 -19.97 -5.81 -2.05
C GLU A 139 -18.94 -6.60 -2.86
N LYS A 140 -17.95 -5.92 -3.44
CA LYS A 140 -16.84 -6.55 -4.18
C LYS A 140 -16.06 -7.49 -3.27
N LEU A 141 -15.63 -7.01 -2.11
CA LEU A 141 -14.87 -7.82 -1.15
C LEU A 141 -15.71 -8.99 -0.61
N GLY A 142 -17.00 -8.74 -0.32
CA GLY A 142 -17.94 -9.77 0.12
C GLY A 142 -18.14 -10.88 -0.91
N ARG A 143 -18.24 -10.54 -2.21
CA ARG A 143 -18.33 -11.53 -3.30
C ARG A 143 -17.10 -12.42 -3.41
N GLU A 144 -15.92 -11.85 -3.19
CA GLU A 144 -14.64 -12.57 -3.20
C GLU A 144 -14.35 -13.30 -1.88
N GLY A 145 -15.24 -13.19 -0.87
CA GLY A 145 -15.05 -13.79 0.45
C GLY A 145 -13.92 -13.14 1.27
N ILE A 146 -13.50 -11.93 0.89
CA ILE A 146 -12.41 -11.19 1.52
C ILE A 146 -12.98 -10.36 2.66
N LYS A 147 -12.37 -10.49 3.83
CA LYS A 147 -12.62 -9.62 4.98
C LYS A 147 -11.40 -8.74 5.15
N LEU A 148 -11.52 -7.48 4.76
CA LEU A 148 -10.59 -6.45 5.20
C LEU A 148 -11.09 -5.98 6.55
N ASP A 149 -10.18 -5.79 7.50
CA ASP A 149 -10.52 -5.19 8.79
C ASP A 149 -10.99 -3.76 8.52
N ASP A 150 -12.31 -3.57 8.45
CA ASP A 150 -12.93 -2.26 8.49
C ASP A 150 -12.44 -1.63 9.80
N PRO A 151 -11.80 -0.45 9.79
CA PRO A 151 -11.55 0.27 11.04
C PRO A 151 -12.93 0.57 11.62
N VAL A 152 -13.32 -0.25 12.61
CA VAL A 152 -14.50 -0.05 13.43
C VAL A 152 -14.43 1.39 13.94
N GLY A 153 -15.50 2.15 13.68
CA GLY A 153 -15.59 3.57 14.00
C GLY A 153 -15.38 3.94 15.46
#